data_AF-A0A6I4PZ98-F1
#
_entry.id   AF-A0A6I4PZ98-F1
#
_cell.length_a   1.000
_cell.length_b   1.000
_cell.length_c   1.000
_cell.angle_alpha   90.00
_cell.angle_beta   90.00
_cell.angle_gamma   90.00
#
_symmetry.space_group_name_H-M   'P 1'
#
loop_
_entity.id
_entity.type
_entity.pdbx_description
1 polymer ?
#
loop_
_entity_poly.entity_id
_entity_poly.type
_entity_poly.pdbx_seq_one_letter_code
_entity_poly.pdbx_strand_id
1 'polypeptide(L)'
;MNQQNNNNHLDAVQTDVKCPCIIAIMHKLVPFSMIWVSLILMYGVVCMHTNTLGQDEFYRFIFFLRSPVIVVLNCIALLVSVFHTINWFRLIYKMIPSAMFNKKSNRLLLTVGLWTVMLAVSIFLFLLVLK
;
A
#
# COMPACT_ATOMS: atom_id res chain seq x y z
N MET A 1 -32.18 27.21 -36.59
CA MET A 1 -31.05 26.32 -36.91
C MET A 1 -29.75 27.05 -36.64
N ASN A 2 -29.15 26.88 -35.45
CA ASN A 2 -27.70 26.98 -35.27
C ASN A 2 -27.33 26.44 -33.87
N GLN A 3 -27.26 25.12 -33.74
CA GLN A 3 -26.95 24.44 -32.47
C GLN A 3 -25.76 23.49 -32.65
N GLN A 4 -24.70 23.93 -33.35
CA GLN A 4 -23.61 23.05 -33.78
C GLN A 4 -22.20 23.65 -33.71
N ASN A 5 -21.94 24.68 -32.88
CA ASN A 5 -20.60 25.30 -32.84
C ASN A 5 -20.04 25.65 -31.46
N ASN A 6 -20.43 24.95 -30.40
CA ASN A 6 -19.83 25.13 -29.07
C ASN A 6 -19.18 23.85 -28.51
N ASN A 7 -19.08 22.80 -29.34
CA ASN A 7 -18.70 21.46 -28.87
C ASN A 7 -17.21 21.15 -29.08
N ASN A 8 -16.44 22.03 -29.72
CA ASN A 8 -15.13 21.66 -30.29
C ASN A 8 -13.92 22.26 -29.53
N HIS A 9 -14.12 22.84 -28.35
CA HIS A 9 -13.02 23.45 -27.56
C HIS A 9 -12.84 22.82 -26.17
N LEU A 10 -13.62 21.78 -25.83
CA LEU A 10 -13.46 21.05 -24.58
C LEU A 10 -12.94 19.62 -24.79
N ASP A 11 -12.29 19.37 -25.93
CA ASP A 11 -11.69 18.07 -26.27
C ASP A 11 -10.15 18.08 -26.25
N ALA A 12 -9.52 19.17 -25.82
CA ALA A 12 -8.05 19.32 -25.81
C ALA A 12 -7.39 19.15 -24.42
N VAL A 13 -8.17 18.79 -23.38
CA VAL A 13 -7.61 18.40 -22.06
C VAL A 13 -8.18 17.04 -21.65
N GLN A 14 -8.20 16.11 -22.61
CA GLN A 14 -8.28 14.70 -22.28
C GLN A 14 -6.84 14.21 -22.06
N THR A 15 -6.29 14.47 -20.87
CA THR A 15 -5.10 13.77 -20.40
C THR A 15 -5.45 12.29 -20.35
N ASP A 16 -5.01 11.60 -21.41
CA ASP A 16 -4.73 10.17 -21.55
C ASP A 16 -5.10 9.36 -20.31
N VAL A 17 -6.28 8.77 -20.38
CA VAL A 17 -6.88 7.89 -19.37
C VAL A 17 -6.18 6.52 -19.42
N LYS A 18 -4.86 6.49 -19.17
CA LYS A 18 -4.11 5.24 -18.88
C LYS A 18 -4.25 4.78 -17.42
N CYS A 19 -5.08 5.45 -16.63
CA CYS A 19 -5.32 5.14 -15.22
C CYS A 19 -5.99 3.79 -14.90
N PRO A 20 -6.91 3.20 -15.69
CA PRO A 20 -7.54 1.94 -15.28
C PRO A 20 -6.61 0.72 -15.44
N CYS A 21 -5.73 0.72 -16.46
CA CYS A 21 -4.86 -0.43 -16.75
C CYS A 21 -3.70 -0.54 -15.74
N ILE A 22 -3.03 0.57 -15.40
CA ILE A 22 -1.94 0.57 -14.43
C ILE A 22 -2.45 0.20 -13.03
N ILE A 23 -3.64 0.68 -12.64
CA ILE A 23 -4.29 0.30 -11.38
C ILE A 23 -4.63 -1.20 -11.38
N ALA A 24 -5.12 -1.74 -12.48
CA ALA A 24 -5.41 -3.18 -12.61
C ALA A 24 -4.14 -4.03 -12.54
N ILE A 25 -3.05 -3.58 -13.15
CA ILE A 25 -1.74 -4.24 -13.09
C ILE A 25 -1.21 -4.19 -11.65
N MET A 26 -1.20 -3.02 -11.01
CA MET A 26 -0.79 -2.87 -9.61
C MET A 26 -1.61 -3.77 -8.68
N HIS A 27 -2.91 -3.89 -8.90
CA HIS A 27 -3.77 -4.78 -8.13
C HIS A 27 -3.39 -6.27 -8.26
N LYS A 28 -2.93 -6.70 -9.45
CA LYS A 28 -2.40 -8.05 -9.66
C LYS A 28 -1.02 -8.26 -9.05
N LEU A 29 -0.23 -7.19 -8.87
CA LEU A 29 1.08 -7.24 -8.22
C LEU A 29 0.99 -7.27 -6.69
N VAL A 30 -0.13 -6.85 -6.08
CA VAL A 30 -0.35 -6.91 -4.63
C VAL A 30 -0.08 -8.31 -4.05
N PRO A 31 -0.72 -9.40 -4.51
CA PRO A 31 -0.49 -10.73 -3.95
C PRO A 31 0.96 -11.20 -4.14
N PHE A 32 1.59 -10.90 -5.27
CA PHE A 32 3.00 -11.21 -5.50
C PHE A 32 3.90 -10.53 -4.46
N SER A 33 3.69 -9.23 -4.25
CA SER A 33 4.38 -8.43 -3.25
C SER A 33 4.16 -8.95 -1.82
N MET A 34 2.93 -9.33 -1.48
CA MET A 34 2.60 -9.85 -0.15
C MET A 34 3.28 -11.19 0.12
N ILE A 35 3.25 -12.10 -0.85
CA ILE A 35 3.93 -13.41 -0.75
C ILE A 35 5.44 -13.21 -0.61
N TRP A 36 6.02 -12.30 -1.41
CA TRP A 36 7.44 -11.97 -1.35
C TRP A 36 7.87 -11.46 0.04
N VAL A 37 7.15 -10.47 0.59
CA VAL A 37 7.42 -9.93 1.93
C VAL A 37 7.25 -11.01 2.99
N SER A 38 6.19 -11.83 2.90
CA SER A 38 5.96 -12.95 3.81
C SER A 38 7.12 -13.96 3.79
N LEU A 39 7.62 -14.30 2.60
CA LEU A 39 8.75 -15.21 2.43
C LEU A 39 10.04 -14.64 3.03
N ILE A 40 10.31 -13.34 2.83
CA ILE A 40 11.45 -12.64 3.45
C ILE A 40 11.33 -12.66 4.98
N LEU A 41 10.16 -12.36 5.53
CA LEU A 41 9.95 -12.39 6.98
C LEU A 41 10.13 -13.80 7.54
N MET A 42 9.56 -14.81 6.88
CA MET A 42 9.71 -16.21 7.29
C MET A 42 11.18 -16.64 7.28
N TYR A 43 11.93 -16.29 6.23
CA TYR A 43 13.37 -16.55 6.18
C TYR A 43 14.11 -15.83 7.32
N GLY A 44 13.78 -14.57 7.60
CA GLY A 44 14.35 -13.81 8.71
C GLY A 44 14.08 -14.43 10.09
N VAL A 45 12.85 -14.90 10.33
CA VAL A 45 12.47 -15.59 11.58
C VAL A 45 13.22 -16.91 11.73
N VAL A 46 13.35 -17.69 10.65
CA VAL A 46 14.13 -18.94 10.66
C VAL A 46 15.60 -18.66 10.96
N CYS A 47 16.20 -17.66 10.32
CA CYS A 47 17.59 -17.25 10.59
C CYS A 47 17.80 -16.71 12.01
N MET A 48 16.81 -16.01 12.58
CA MET A 48 16.86 -15.56 13.97
C MET A 48 16.79 -16.75 14.94
N HIS A 49 15.92 -17.72 14.67
CA HIS A 49 15.81 -18.94 15.48
C HIS A 49 17.10 -19.78 15.45
N THR A 50 17.76 -19.89 14.29
CA THR A 50 19.04 -20.62 14.18
C THR A 50 20.22 -19.86 14.78
N ASN A 51 20.16 -18.53 14.88
CA ASN A 51 21.19 -17.74 15.56
C ASN A 51 21.22 -17.98 17.08
N THR A 52 20.06 -18.25 17.69
CA THR A 52 19.97 -18.70 19.09
C THR A 52 20.71 -20.03 19.33
N LEU A 53 20.96 -20.81 18.27
CA LEU A 53 21.74 -22.06 18.30
C LEU A 53 23.26 -21.83 18.05
N GLY A 54 23.71 -20.57 17.98
CA GLY A 54 25.12 -20.21 17.82
C GLY A 54 25.63 -20.17 16.37
N GLN A 55 24.74 -20.09 15.37
CA GLN A 55 25.13 -19.98 13.96
C GLN A 55 25.04 -18.55 13.42
N ASP A 56 26.02 -18.13 12.61
CA ASP A 56 26.11 -16.80 11.97
C ASP A 56 25.09 -16.54 10.84
N GLU A 57 24.08 -17.40 10.72
CA GLU A 57 23.08 -17.38 9.65
C GLU A 57 22.23 -16.09 9.62
N PHE A 58 22.05 -15.44 10.77
CA PHE A 58 21.37 -14.15 10.85
C PHE A 58 22.18 -13.03 10.18
N TYR A 59 23.51 -13.00 10.34
CA TYR A 59 24.35 -12.02 9.65
C TYR A 59 24.30 -12.19 8.12
N ARG A 60 24.24 -13.44 7.65
CA ARG A 60 24.07 -13.75 6.23
C ARG A 60 22.72 -13.27 5.69
N PHE A 61 21.65 -13.39 6.48
CA PHE A 61 20.34 -12.83 6.16
C PHE A 61 20.36 -11.30 6.07
N ILE A 62 20.99 -10.61 7.03
CA ILE A 62 21.11 -9.14 6.99
C ILE A 62 21.92 -8.69 5.76
N PHE A 63 22.99 -9.40 5.41
CA PHE A 63 23.76 -9.11 4.20
C PHE A 63 22.91 -9.30 2.93
N PHE A 64 22.08 -10.35 2.89
CA PHE A 64 21.11 -10.57 1.81
C PHE A 64 20.11 -9.41 1.72
N LEU A 65 19.50 -8.99 2.84
CA LEU A 65 18.57 -7.85 2.86
C LEU A 65 19.21 -6.52 2.41
N ARG A 66 20.50 -6.33 2.68
CA ARG A 66 21.24 -5.12 2.29
C ARG A 66 21.52 -5.03 0.78
N SER A 67 21.36 -6.14 0.05
CA SER A 67 21.54 -6.14 -1.41
C SER A 67 20.64 -5.10 -2.06
N PRO A 68 21.16 -4.25 -2.98
CA PRO A 68 20.40 -3.16 -3.58
C PRO A 68 19.13 -3.64 -4.28
N VAL A 69 19.18 -4.83 -4.88
CA VAL A 69 18.02 -5.44 -5.56
C VAL A 69 16.89 -5.73 -4.56
N ILE A 70 17.23 -6.26 -3.39
CA ILE A 70 16.25 -6.69 -2.37
C ILE A 70 15.67 -5.48 -1.65
N VAL A 71 16.49 -4.46 -1.39
CA VAL A 71 16.03 -3.17 -0.88
C VAL A 71 15.02 -2.53 -1.83
N VAL A 72 15.30 -2.52 -3.13
CA VAL A 72 14.37 -1.98 -4.14
C VAL A 72 13.07 -2.78 -4.18
N LEU A 73 13.14 -4.12 -4.17
CA LEU A 73 11.95 -4.97 -4.13
C LEU A 73 11.11 -4.72 -2.86
N ASN A 74 11.74 -4.60 -1.71
CA ASN A 74 11.05 -4.30 -0.45
C ASN A 74 10.42 -2.90 -0.46
N CYS A 75 11.07 -1.91 -1.06
CA CYS A 75 10.53 -0.57 -1.22
C CYS A 75 9.28 -0.58 -2.13
N ILE A 76 9.35 -1.27 -3.27
CA ILE A 76 8.19 -1.47 -4.16
C ILE A 76 7.07 -2.19 -3.40
N ALA A 77 7.42 -3.22 -2.64
CA ALA A 77 6.43 -3.98 -1.88
C ALA A 77 5.72 -3.14 -0.81
N LEU A 78 6.45 -2.25 -0.15
CA LEU A 78 5.91 -1.30 0.80
C LEU A 78 4.96 -0.30 0.11
N LEU A 79 5.36 0.26 -1.04
CA LEU A 79 4.50 1.14 -1.84
C LEU A 79 3.20 0.44 -2.29
N VAL A 80 3.30 -0.81 -2.75
CA VAL A 80 2.16 -1.63 -3.15
C VAL A 80 1.25 -1.93 -1.95
N SER A 81 1.82 -2.18 -0.77
CA SER A 81 1.06 -2.37 0.47
C SER A 81 0.28 -1.11 0.86
N VAL A 82 0.90 0.07 0.80
CA VAL A 82 0.22 1.35 1.06
C VAL A 82 -0.91 1.58 0.05
N PHE A 83 -0.66 1.32 -1.24
CA PHE A 83 -1.67 1.41 -2.28
C PHE A 83 -2.86 0.46 -2.01
N HIS A 84 -2.57 -0.78 -1.61
CA HIS A 84 -3.59 -1.74 -1.23
C HIS A 84 -4.45 -1.23 -0.07
N THR A 85 -3.84 -0.69 0.98
CA THR A 85 -4.55 -0.11 2.13
C THR A 85 -5.45 1.05 1.73
N ILE A 86 -4.98 1.97 0.88
CA ILE A 86 -5.79 3.09 0.38
C ILE A 86 -7.02 2.58 -0.38
N ASN A 87 -6.83 1.59 -1.27
CA ASN A 87 -7.95 1.02 -2.03
C ASN A 87 -8.92 0.26 -1.12
N TRP A 88 -8.40 -0.48 -0.14
CA TRP A 88 -9.19 -1.22 0.83
C TRP A 88 -10.04 -0.29 1.70
N PHE A 89 -9.48 0.84 2.17
CA PHE A 89 -10.24 1.87 2.89
C PHE A 89 -11.39 2.42 2.03
N ARG A 90 -11.13 2.71 0.75
CA ARG A 90 -12.17 3.17 -0.18
C ARG A 90 -13.29 2.15 -0.37
N LEU A 91 -12.97 0.86 -0.43
CA LEU A 91 -13.95 -0.22 -0.53
C LEU A 91 -14.79 -0.34 0.75
N ILE A 92 -14.17 -0.26 1.93
CA ILE A 92 -14.87 -0.26 3.22
C ILE A 92 -15.88 0.89 3.28
N TYR A 93 -15.48 2.11 2.93
CA TYR A 93 -16.41 3.25 2.94
C TYR A 93 -17.58 3.07 1.98
N LYS A 94 -17.40 2.33 0.88
CA LYS A 94 -18.48 2.02 -0.06
C LYS A 94 -19.46 0.97 0.49
N MET A 95 -18.99 0.09 1.37
CA MET A 95 -19.79 -0.98 1.98
C MET A 95 -20.57 -0.52 3.22
N ILE A 96 -20.18 0.59 3.85
CA ILE A 96 -20.93 1.18 4.98
C ILE A 96 -22.31 1.64 4.47
N PRO A 97 -23.43 1.15 5.04
CA PRO A 97 -24.77 1.51 4.60
C PRO A 97 -24.99 3.02 4.65
N SER A 98 -25.46 3.60 3.54
CA SER A 98 -25.76 5.04 3.41
C SER A 98 -26.80 5.54 4.43
N ALA A 99 -27.56 4.63 5.05
CA ALA A 99 -28.61 4.94 6.02
C ALA A 99 -28.07 5.52 7.35
N MET A 100 -26.81 5.26 7.72
CA MET A 100 -26.22 5.74 8.98
C MET A 100 -25.42 7.04 8.84
N PHE A 101 -25.13 7.49 7.61
CA PHE A 101 -24.10 8.50 7.37
C PHE A 101 -24.40 9.42 6.17
N ASN A 102 -25.41 10.29 6.30
CA ASN A 102 -25.90 11.21 5.27
C ASN A 102 -25.06 12.51 5.10
N LYS A 103 -23.75 12.50 5.38
CA LYS A 103 -22.92 13.72 5.28
C LYS A 103 -21.58 13.41 4.63
N LYS A 104 -21.24 14.13 3.55
CA LYS A 104 -19.89 14.16 2.92
C LYS A 104 -18.77 14.28 3.96
N SER A 105 -19.03 15.02 5.05
CA SER A 105 -18.14 15.20 6.20
C SER A 105 -17.71 13.88 6.86
N ASN A 106 -18.58 12.88 6.92
CA ASN A 106 -18.31 11.65 7.65
C ASN A 106 -17.42 10.69 6.89
N ARG A 107 -17.46 10.73 5.55
CA ARG A 107 -16.54 9.97 4.70
C ARG A 107 -15.11 10.45 4.86
N LEU A 108 -14.92 11.77 4.96
CA LEU A 108 -13.64 12.40 5.28
C LEU A 108 -13.21 12.09 6.72
N LEU A 109 -14.13 12.20 7.69
CA LEU A 109 -13.83 11.92 9.10
C LEU A 109 -13.35 10.48 9.31
N LEU A 110 -13.96 9.51 8.64
CA LEU A 110 -13.52 8.12 8.71
C LEU A 110 -12.19 7.88 7.98
N THR A 111 -11.95 8.54 6.85
CA THR A 111 -10.65 8.52 6.15
C THR A 111 -9.52 9.03 7.04
N VAL A 112 -9.75 10.17 7.70
CA VAL A 112 -8.79 10.74 8.63
C VAL A 112 -8.62 9.83 9.84
N GLY A 113 -9.71 9.27 10.38
CA GLY A 113 -9.64 8.33 11.51
C GLY A 113 -8.79 7.09 11.21
N LEU A 114 -9.00 6.44 10.07
CA LEU A 114 -8.21 5.26 9.66
C LEU A 114 -6.73 5.61 9.37
N TRP A 115 -6.46 6.77 8.78
CA TRP A 115 -5.09 7.27 8.62
C TRP A 115 -4.41 7.59 9.96
N THR A 116 -5.14 8.19 10.91
CA THR A 116 -4.65 8.45 12.26
C THR A 116 -4.29 7.14 12.97
N VAL A 117 -5.13 6.11 12.86
CA VAL A 117 -4.82 4.79 13.44
C VAL A 117 -3.58 4.18 12.78
N MET A 118 -3.46 4.22 11.45
CA MET A 118 -2.26 3.75 10.74
C MET A 118 -0.99 4.47 11.21
N LEU A 119 -1.03 5.80 11.32
CA LEU A 119 0.10 6.59 11.81
C LEU A 119 0.43 6.27 13.27
N ALA A 120 -0.58 6.15 14.13
CA ALA A 120 -0.40 5.80 15.53
C ALA A 120 0.28 4.44 15.69
N VAL A 121 -0.18 3.42 14.95
CA VAL A 121 0.44 2.08 14.95
C VAL A 121 1.87 2.15 14.44
N SER A 122 2.13 2.89 13.36
CA SER A 122 3.48 3.03 12.81
C SER A 122 4.44 3.71 13.81
N ILE A 123 3.99 4.77 14.50
CA ILE A 123 4.79 5.47 15.52
C ILE A 123 5.03 4.56 16.72
N PHE A 124 4.00 3.85 17.18
CA PHE A 124 4.11 2.91 18.29
C PHE A 124 5.12 1.80 18.01
N LEU A 125 5.05 1.21 16.82
CA LEU A 125 5.99 0.17 16.40
C LEU A 125 7.43 0.71 16.30
N PHE A 126 7.60 1.92 15.78
CA PHE A 126 8.92 2.57 15.70
C PHE A 126 9.51 2.83 17.09
N LEU A 127 8.71 3.32 18.04
CA LEU A 127 9.14 3.50 19.43
C LEU A 127 9.49 2.19 20.11
N LEU A 128 8.75 1.11 19.84
CA LEU A 128 9.03 -0.22 20.40
C LEU A 128 10.35 -0.78 19.86
N VAL A 129 10.62 -0.62 18.56
CA VAL A 129 11.87 -1.12 17.93
C VAL A 129 13.10 -0.30 18.36
N LEU A 130 12.94 1.01 18.57
CA LEU A 130 14.05 1.89 18.96
C LEU A 130 14.40 1.77 20.45
N LYS A 131 13.49 1.26 21.28
CA LYS A 131 13.60 1.21 22.74
C LYS A 131 14.06 -0.16 23.23
#